data_AF-A0A2S7UCR9-F1
#
_entry.id   AF-A0A2S7UCR9-F1
#
_cell.length_a   1.000
_cell.length_b   1.000
_cell.length_c   1.000
_cell.angle_alpha   90.00
_cell.angle_beta   90.00
_cell.angle_gamma   90.00
#
_symmetry.space_group_name_H-M   'P 1'
#
loop_
_entity.id
_entity.type
_entity.pdbx_description
1 polymer ?
#
loop_
_entity_poly.entity_id
_entity_poly.type
_entity_poly.pdbx_seq_one_letter_code
_entity_poly.pdbx_strand_id
1 'polypeptide(L)'
;MELTIFKSIIYGDLKPWASDAVNEKFYRQNLSPKFMKPIQTINEYYNALKEMHKNKPNLFKEDGLEIYLLQPDTDISHDILHPLVETQLAEPTTATQRFYHYLLLNEATRLSDRVFKCVNKDIGEIQKKEIVQNVVKSCKDLLLRIGTDQDSFKQTDLTAYVIPQLITNVIRFLKETEKLYPQFLSELPSNKNELYGELLQQPIPDIEIDKTTPEFETANNILLGIDDYKFEKDTRFSFGFNGDETKLKSTLSALNIHVELLNEDKTTVGQLVSVLTSKDLKIGAPQIHLNCETTQFSYIVSKMEQHFSNFNPTTIEQSNLFYSKKGTDLKRNNLYKNKNNYPKEQGTIDDILRQL
;
A
#
# COMPACT_ATOMS: atom_id res chain seq x y z
N MET A 1 2.05 22.89 -15.54
CA MET A 1 0.68 22.40 -15.30
C MET A 1 -0.01 23.43 -14.42
N GLU A 2 -1.21 23.87 -14.77
CA GLU A 2 -1.95 24.84 -13.96
C GLU A 2 -2.70 24.14 -12.82
N LEU A 3 -2.36 24.47 -11.57
CA LEU A 3 -3.06 23.98 -10.37
C LEU A 3 -4.35 24.77 -10.13
N THR A 4 -5.26 24.81 -11.12
CA THR A 4 -6.40 25.74 -11.17
C THR A 4 -7.29 25.72 -9.92
N ILE A 5 -7.69 24.53 -9.46
CA ILE A 5 -8.54 24.40 -8.26
C ILE A 5 -7.80 24.90 -7.01
N PHE A 6 -6.56 24.46 -6.79
CA PHE A 6 -5.76 24.91 -5.65
C PHE A 6 -5.48 26.41 -5.68
N LYS A 7 -5.14 26.98 -6.84
CA LYS A 7 -4.97 28.43 -7.02
C LYS A 7 -6.26 29.18 -6.76
N SER A 8 -7.42 28.62 -7.12
CA SER A 8 -8.72 29.24 -6.87
C SER A 8 -9.07 29.36 -5.39
N ILE A 9 -8.55 28.47 -4.54
CA ILE A 9 -8.73 28.54 -3.08
C ILE A 9 -7.99 29.74 -2.47
N ILE A 10 -6.87 30.16 -3.06
CA ILE A 10 -6.12 31.33 -2.58
C ILE A 10 -6.56 32.61 -3.30
N TYR A 11 -6.70 32.56 -4.63
CA TYR A 11 -6.80 33.74 -5.48
C TYR A 11 -8.11 33.86 -6.27
N GLY A 12 -8.95 32.83 -6.28
CA GLY A 12 -10.15 32.76 -7.14
C GLY A 12 -11.48 32.64 -6.40
N ASP A 13 -12.40 31.90 -7.02
CA ASP A 13 -13.80 31.80 -6.63
C ASP A 13 -14.07 30.78 -5.51
N LEU A 14 -13.03 30.06 -5.06
CA LEU A 14 -13.09 29.07 -3.98
C LEU A 14 -12.40 29.56 -2.70
N LYS A 15 -12.21 30.86 -2.55
CA LYS A 15 -11.60 31.42 -1.33
C LYS A 15 -12.47 31.13 -0.11
N PRO A 16 -11.91 30.57 0.98
CA PRO A 16 -12.68 30.30 2.18
C PRO A 16 -13.14 31.58 2.91
N TRP A 17 -12.54 32.73 2.60
CA TRP A 17 -12.92 34.03 3.15
C TRP A 17 -13.71 34.93 2.20
N ALA A 18 -14.15 34.42 1.04
CA ALA A 18 -15.09 35.15 0.19
C ALA A 18 -16.46 35.26 0.88
N SER A 19 -17.24 36.30 0.57
CA SER A 19 -18.53 36.59 1.22
C SER A 19 -19.57 35.46 1.08
N ASP A 20 -19.44 34.62 0.05
CA ASP A 20 -20.31 33.47 -0.26
C ASP A 20 -19.69 32.11 0.15
N ALA A 21 -18.48 32.10 0.72
CA ALA A 21 -17.73 30.87 0.99
C ALA A 21 -18.33 30.02 2.10
N VAL A 22 -18.90 30.67 3.12
CA VAL A 22 -19.62 30.01 4.22
C VAL A 22 -21.08 29.84 3.80
N ASN A 23 -21.37 28.72 3.14
CA ASN A 23 -22.72 28.38 2.70
C ASN A 23 -23.12 26.98 3.15
N GLU A 24 -23.24 26.82 4.46
CA GLU A 24 -23.57 25.56 5.12
C GLU A 24 -24.83 24.90 4.54
N LYS A 25 -25.88 25.68 4.28
CA LYS A 25 -27.12 25.17 3.69
C LYS A 25 -26.88 24.61 2.28
N PHE A 26 -26.14 25.33 1.45
CA PHE A 26 -25.83 24.89 0.09
C PHE A 26 -25.01 23.59 0.10
N TYR A 27 -23.89 23.54 0.82
CA TYR A 27 -23.05 22.35 0.82
C TYR A 27 -23.73 21.15 1.47
N ARG A 28 -24.54 21.36 2.52
CA ARG A 28 -25.36 20.30 3.11
C ARG A 28 -26.35 19.68 2.13
N GLN A 29 -26.85 20.46 1.17
CA GLN A 29 -27.84 20.00 0.17
C GLN A 29 -27.20 19.44 -1.10
N ASN A 30 -25.99 19.90 -1.46
CA ASN A 30 -25.38 19.61 -2.76
C ASN A 30 -24.15 18.68 -2.70
N LEU A 31 -23.62 18.37 -1.50
CA LEU A 31 -22.53 17.39 -1.35
C LEU A 31 -23.03 15.98 -1.67
N SER A 32 -22.69 15.49 -2.85
CA SER A 32 -23.05 14.15 -3.30
C SER A 32 -22.08 13.09 -2.76
N PRO A 33 -22.51 11.82 -2.63
CA PRO A 33 -21.61 10.71 -2.30
C PRO A 33 -20.44 10.60 -3.29
N LYS A 34 -20.69 10.84 -4.58
CA LYS A 34 -19.67 10.81 -5.64
C LYS A 34 -18.59 11.89 -5.48
N PHE A 35 -18.98 13.06 -4.96
CA PHE A 35 -18.03 14.11 -4.63
C PHE A 35 -17.11 13.72 -3.48
N MET A 36 -17.65 13.05 -2.45
CA MET A 36 -16.87 12.72 -1.24
C MET A 36 -16.04 11.44 -1.42
N LYS A 37 -16.64 10.41 -1.99
CA LYS A 37 -16.08 9.07 -2.12
C LYS A 37 -16.38 8.53 -3.53
N PRO A 38 -15.62 8.95 -4.55
CA PRO A 38 -15.68 8.33 -5.86
C PRO A 38 -15.37 6.83 -5.76
N ILE A 39 -16.05 6.00 -6.57
CA ILE A 39 -15.95 4.53 -6.48
C ILE A 39 -15.33 3.96 -7.74
N GLN A 40 -15.75 4.44 -8.92
CA GLN A 40 -15.31 3.87 -10.19
C GLN A 40 -14.10 4.59 -10.76
N THR A 41 -14.14 5.92 -10.77
CA THR A 41 -13.06 6.77 -11.30
C THR A 41 -12.96 8.02 -10.45
N ILE A 42 -11.76 8.58 -10.28
CA ILE A 42 -11.56 9.83 -9.56
C ILE A 42 -12.27 11.02 -10.26
N ASN A 43 -12.56 10.87 -11.56
CA ASN A 43 -13.34 11.84 -12.34
C ASN A 43 -14.82 11.93 -11.91
N GLU A 44 -15.37 10.95 -11.17
CA GLU A 44 -16.72 11.08 -10.60
C GLU A 44 -16.82 12.29 -9.66
N TYR A 45 -15.77 12.56 -8.87
CA TYR A 45 -15.68 13.75 -8.04
C TYR A 45 -15.64 15.02 -8.89
N TYR A 46 -14.80 15.04 -9.93
CA TYR A 46 -14.63 16.23 -10.78
C TYR A 46 -15.91 16.59 -11.53
N ASN A 47 -16.65 15.59 -12.01
CA ASN A 47 -17.97 15.79 -12.61
C ASN A 47 -18.98 16.35 -11.59
N ALA A 48 -18.99 15.82 -10.36
CA ALA A 48 -19.84 16.35 -9.30
C ALA A 48 -19.49 17.80 -8.91
N LEU A 49 -18.19 18.14 -8.87
CA LEU A 49 -17.72 19.51 -8.67
C LEU A 49 -18.19 20.44 -9.78
N LYS A 50 -18.09 19.99 -11.05
CA LYS A 50 -18.53 20.74 -12.23
C LYS A 50 -20.02 21.05 -12.22
N GLU A 51 -20.85 20.09 -11.84
CA GLU A 51 -22.28 20.31 -11.67
C GLU A 51 -22.59 21.29 -10.52
N MET A 52 -21.91 21.15 -9.39
CA MET A 52 -22.08 22.01 -8.22
C MET A 52 -21.71 23.48 -8.51
N HIS A 53 -20.67 23.70 -9.31
CA HIS A 53 -20.17 25.03 -9.65
C HIS A 53 -20.25 25.34 -11.15
N LYS A 54 -21.32 24.89 -11.82
CA LYS A 54 -21.54 25.11 -13.26
C LYS A 54 -21.50 26.58 -13.68
N ASN A 55 -21.79 27.50 -12.76
CA ASN A 55 -21.73 28.94 -12.96
C ASN A 55 -20.31 29.55 -12.83
N LYS A 56 -19.30 28.75 -12.48
CA LYS A 56 -17.90 29.15 -12.34
C LYS A 56 -17.02 28.43 -13.36
N PRO A 57 -17.17 28.69 -14.68
CA PRO A 57 -16.47 27.95 -15.74
C PRO A 57 -14.94 28.07 -15.67
N ASN A 58 -14.43 29.15 -15.07
CA ASN A 58 -13.00 29.37 -14.88
C ASN A 58 -12.32 28.30 -14.01
N LEU A 59 -13.07 27.61 -13.15
CA LEU A 59 -12.55 26.52 -12.33
C LEU A 59 -12.18 25.27 -13.15
N PHE A 60 -12.74 25.14 -14.35
CA PHE A 60 -12.64 23.94 -15.19
C PHE A 60 -11.90 24.20 -16.49
N LYS A 61 -11.01 25.21 -16.48
CA LYS A 61 -10.09 25.47 -17.59
C LYS A 61 -9.04 24.38 -17.67
N GLU A 62 -8.52 24.21 -18.88
CA GLU A 62 -7.44 23.27 -19.19
C GLU A 62 -6.23 23.51 -18.29
N ASP A 63 -5.68 22.41 -17.75
CA ASP A 63 -4.51 22.44 -16.87
C ASP A 63 -3.18 22.30 -17.63
N GLY A 64 -3.25 22.16 -18.95
CA GLY A 64 -2.13 22.04 -19.87
C GLY A 64 -1.72 20.58 -20.10
N LEU A 65 -2.36 19.60 -19.46
CA LEU A 65 -2.10 18.19 -19.70
C LEU A 65 -2.96 17.59 -20.81
N GLU A 66 -3.98 18.31 -21.28
CA GLU A 66 -4.94 17.86 -22.30
C GLU A 66 -4.23 17.40 -23.58
N ILE A 67 -3.18 18.12 -23.99
CA ILE A 67 -2.40 17.79 -25.19
C ILE A 67 -1.75 16.40 -25.12
N TYR A 68 -1.38 15.94 -23.91
CA TYR A 68 -0.79 14.63 -23.69
C TYR A 68 -1.86 13.56 -23.61
N LEU A 69 -3.01 13.84 -22.98
CA LEU A 69 -4.13 12.90 -22.91
C LEU A 69 -4.69 12.50 -24.29
N LEU A 70 -4.50 13.33 -25.31
CA LEU A 70 -4.86 13.06 -26.71
C LEU A 70 -3.85 12.14 -27.44
N GLN A 71 -2.68 11.89 -26.86
CA GLN A 71 -1.67 11.02 -27.47
C GLN A 71 -2.10 9.54 -27.36
N PRO A 72 -1.56 8.64 -28.21
CA PRO A 72 -1.86 7.22 -28.14
C PRO A 72 -1.53 6.62 -26.77
N ASP A 73 -2.34 5.65 -26.35
CA ASP A 73 -2.10 4.88 -25.12
C ASP A 73 -0.92 3.92 -25.32
N THR A 74 -0.22 3.62 -24.22
CA THR A 74 0.67 2.46 -24.14
C THR A 74 -0.09 1.26 -23.57
N ASP A 75 0.60 0.13 -23.37
CA ASP A 75 0.00 -1.04 -22.72
C ASP A 75 -0.26 -0.84 -21.21
N ILE A 76 0.24 0.25 -20.63
CA ILE A 76 0.03 0.59 -19.21
C ILE A 76 -1.34 1.24 -19.01
N SER A 77 -2.21 0.57 -18.26
CA SER A 77 -3.53 1.08 -17.88
C SER A 77 -3.79 0.88 -16.39
N HIS A 78 -3.95 1.98 -15.65
CA HIS A 78 -4.30 1.99 -14.23
C HIS A 78 -5.01 3.30 -13.86
N ASP A 79 -5.98 3.20 -12.96
CA ASP A 79 -6.72 4.34 -12.41
C ASP A 79 -6.31 4.55 -10.95
N ILE A 80 -5.75 5.71 -10.62
CA ILE A 80 -5.44 6.07 -9.24
C ILE A 80 -6.69 6.64 -8.57
N LEU A 81 -7.27 5.87 -7.66
CA LEU A 81 -8.48 6.24 -6.91
C LEU A 81 -8.23 6.73 -5.49
N HIS A 82 -7.05 6.45 -4.96
CA HIS A 82 -6.70 6.69 -3.57
C HIS A 82 -5.34 7.40 -3.44
N PRO A 83 -5.09 8.08 -2.30
CA PRO A 83 -3.77 8.63 -2.02
C PRO A 83 -2.65 7.61 -2.14
N LEU A 84 -1.56 8.02 -2.77
CA LEU A 84 -0.33 7.25 -2.89
C LEU A 84 0.62 7.57 -1.72
N VAL A 85 0.51 8.75 -1.13
CA VAL A 85 1.22 9.13 0.10
C VAL A 85 0.21 9.38 1.22
N GLU A 86 0.51 8.86 2.41
CA GLU A 86 -0.31 9.06 3.60
C GLU A 86 -0.37 10.55 3.97
N THR A 87 -1.54 11.01 4.43
CA THR A 87 -1.71 12.37 4.93
C THR A 87 -2.51 12.38 6.21
N GLN A 88 -2.15 13.30 7.10
CA GLN A 88 -2.91 13.59 8.31
C GLN A 88 -3.72 14.86 8.05
N LEU A 89 -5.01 14.71 7.78
CA LEU A 89 -5.95 15.81 7.59
C LEU A 89 -6.86 15.93 8.82
N ALA A 90 -7.17 17.16 9.22
CA ALA A 90 -8.14 17.41 10.26
C ALA A 90 -9.55 17.00 9.80
N GLU A 91 -10.32 16.41 10.70
CA GLU A 91 -11.70 16.00 10.41
C GLU A 91 -12.64 17.21 10.29
N PRO A 92 -13.53 17.25 9.27
CA PRO A 92 -14.46 18.35 9.09
C PRO A 92 -15.60 18.32 10.11
N THR A 93 -15.84 19.45 10.77
CA THR A 93 -16.95 19.61 11.73
C THR A 93 -18.20 20.24 11.10
N THR A 94 -18.06 20.96 10.00
CA THR A 94 -19.17 21.63 9.29
C THR A 94 -19.35 21.13 7.86
N ALA A 95 -20.47 21.44 7.20
CA ALA A 95 -20.69 21.06 5.82
C ALA A 95 -19.75 21.81 4.87
N THR A 96 -19.45 23.09 5.14
CA THR A 96 -18.44 23.84 4.36
C THR A 96 -17.04 23.27 4.55
N GLN A 97 -16.64 22.93 5.78
CA GLN A 97 -15.37 22.25 6.03
C GLN A 97 -15.30 20.90 5.31
N ARG A 98 -16.40 20.13 5.33
CA ARG A 98 -16.51 18.85 4.62
C ARG A 98 -16.35 19.00 3.12
N PHE A 99 -16.91 20.07 2.54
CA PHE A 99 -16.69 20.39 1.14
C PHE A 99 -15.20 20.59 0.83
N TYR A 100 -14.51 21.48 1.55
CA TYR A 100 -13.09 21.74 1.31
C TYR A 100 -12.20 20.52 1.57
N HIS A 101 -12.52 19.71 2.58
CA HIS A 101 -11.81 18.48 2.90
C HIS A 101 -11.79 17.53 1.69
N TYR A 102 -12.97 17.19 1.17
CA TYR A 102 -13.07 16.28 0.03
C TYR A 102 -12.65 16.93 -1.30
N LEU A 103 -12.86 18.24 -1.47
CA LEU A 103 -12.33 18.99 -2.61
C LEU A 103 -10.81 18.82 -2.72
N LEU A 104 -10.09 19.12 -1.64
CA LEU A 104 -8.63 19.09 -1.63
C LEU A 104 -8.08 17.67 -1.74
N LEU A 105 -8.68 16.74 -1.00
CA LEU A 105 -8.28 15.33 -1.01
C LEU A 105 -8.42 14.72 -2.41
N ASN A 106 -9.60 14.87 -3.02
CA ASN A 106 -9.91 14.24 -4.30
C ASN A 106 -9.27 14.98 -5.47
N GLU A 107 -9.07 16.30 -5.38
CA GLU A 107 -8.32 17.02 -6.40
C GLU A 107 -6.84 16.61 -6.44
N ALA A 108 -6.19 16.44 -5.29
CA ALA A 108 -4.81 15.91 -5.27
C ALA A 108 -4.74 14.52 -5.92
N THR A 109 -5.66 13.61 -5.58
CA THR A 109 -5.74 12.28 -6.20
C THR A 109 -6.01 12.36 -7.71
N ARG A 110 -6.91 13.25 -8.15
CA ARG A 110 -7.23 13.47 -9.57
C ARG A 110 -6.00 13.94 -10.34
N LEU A 111 -5.21 14.84 -9.77
CA LEU A 111 -3.99 15.35 -10.39
C LEU A 111 -2.94 14.25 -10.48
N SER A 112 -2.76 13.42 -9.45
CA SER A 112 -1.87 12.25 -9.49
C SER A 112 -2.28 11.26 -10.58
N ASP A 113 -3.56 10.91 -10.67
CA ASP A 113 -4.12 10.06 -11.73
C ASP A 113 -3.87 10.65 -13.13
N ARG A 114 -4.10 11.96 -13.31
CA ARG A 114 -3.86 12.64 -14.58
C ARG A 114 -2.40 12.65 -14.98
N VAL A 115 -1.49 12.98 -14.06
CA VAL A 115 -0.05 12.94 -14.33
C VAL A 115 0.37 11.52 -14.70
N PHE A 116 -0.09 10.52 -13.95
CA PHE A 116 0.18 9.12 -14.23
C PHE A 116 -0.23 8.72 -15.64
N LYS A 117 -1.47 9.03 -16.02
CA LYS A 117 -1.97 8.76 -17.37
C LYS A 117 -1.16 9.47 -18.44
N CYS A 118 -0.81 10.74 -18.25
CA CYS A 118 -0.05 11.51 -19.23
C CYS A 118 1.38 10.99 -19.43
N VAL A 119 2.09 10.65 -18.35
CA VAL A 119 3.46 10.11 -18.42
C VAL A 119 3.48 8.72 -19.07
N ASN A 120 2.38 7.98 -18.96
CA ASN A 120 2.19 6.65 -19.57
C ASN A 120 1.58 6.68 -20.98
N LYS A 121 1.42 7.85 -21.60
CA LYS A 121 1.14 7.94 -23.03
C LYS A 121 2.36 7.61 -23.88
N ASP A 122 2.13 7.29 -25.15
CA ASP A 122 3.17 7.09 -26.15
C ASP A 122 3.78 8.45 -26.54
N ILE A 123 4.61 8.97 -25.64
CA ILE A 123 5.30 10.26 -25.75
C ILE A 123 6.78 10.10 -25.44
N GLY A 124 7.59 10.99 -25.99
CA GLY A 124 9.05 10.95 -25.83
C GLY A 124 9.48 11.23 -24.39
N GLU A 125 10.65 10.72 -24.01
CA GLU A 125 11.22 10.89 -22.65
C GLU A 125 11.36 12.37 -22.23
N ILE A 126 11.69 13.25 -23.19
CA ILE A 126 11.76 14.70 -22.96
C ILE A 126 10.40 15.24 -22.50
N GLN A 127 9.30 14.81 -23.13
CA GLN A 127 7.96 15.27 -22.78
C GLN A 127 7.53 14.72 -21.41
N LYS A 128 7.87 13.46 -21.09
CA LYS A 128 7.65 12.88 -19.75
C LYS A 128 8.37 13.68 -18.68
N LYS A 129 9.63 14.04 -18.93
CA LYS A 129 10.44 14.88 -18.06
C LYS A 129 9.84 16.27 -17.87
N GLU A 130 9.40 16.92 -18.96
CA GLU A 130 8.73 18.23 -18.90
C GLU A 130 7.45 18.19 -18.05
N ILE A 131 6.61 17.15 -18.18
CA ILE A 131 5.40 16.99 -17.36
C ILE A 131 5.77 16.98 -15.87
N VAL A 132 6.69 16.09 -15.48
CA VAL A 132 7.09 15.91 -14.07
C VAL A 132 7.71 17.19 -13.51
N GLN A 133 8.63 17.81 -14.24
CA GLN A 133 9.29 19.04 -13.79
C GLN A 133 8.31 20.22 -13.67
N ASN A 134 7.36 20.33 -14.61
CA ASN A 134 6.33 21.36 -14.54
C ASN A 134 5.41 21.16 -13.34
N VAL A 135 5.08 19.92 -12.98
CA VAL A 135 4.29 19.61 -11.77
C VAL A 135 5.06 20.03 -10.53
N VAL A 136 6.31 19.56 -10.39
CA VAL A 136 7.18 19.89 -9.24
C VAL A 136 7.30 21.40 -9.07
N LYS A 137 7.61 22.12 -10.15
CA LYS A 137 7.68 23.58 -10.15
C LYS A 137 6.37 24.22 -9.72
N SER A 138 5.24 23.78 -10.27
CA SER A 138 3.93 24.38 -9.99
C SER A 138 3.52 24.20 -8.52
N CYS A 139 3.83 23.04 -7.92
CA CYS A 139 3.61 22.80 -6.51
C CYS A 139 4.50 23.68 -5.63
N LYS A 140 5.81 23.75 -5.91
CA LYS A 140 6.75 24.60 -5.18
C LYS A 140 6.37 26.08 -5.27
N ASP A 141 6.04 26.56 -6.48
CA ASP A 141 5.58 27.94 -6.71
C ASP A 141 4.31 28.26 -5.92
N LEU A 142 3.37 27.32 -5.82
CA LEU A 142 2.16 27.51 -5.02
C LEU A 142 2.44 27.53 -3.52
N LEU A 143 3.30 26.64 -3.02
CA LEU A 143 3.71 26.62 -1.60
C LEU A 143 4.44 27.92 -1.24
N LEU A 144 5.36 28.38 -2.08
CA LEU A 144 6.06 29.66 -1.91
C LEU A 144 5.09 30.83 -1.81
N ARG A 145 4.09 30.86 -2.70
CA ARG A 145 3.04 31.88 -2.70
C ARG A 145 2.17 31.83 -1.44
N ILE A 146 1.79 30.64 -0.99
CA ILE A 146 1.05 30.47 0.27
C ILE A 146 1.86 31.01 1.44
N GLY A 147 3.15 30.70 1.52
CA GLY A 147 4.04 31.21 2.58
C GLY A 147 4.22 32.72 2.52
N THR A 148 4.48 33.26 1.33
CA THR A 148 4.70 34.70 1.13
C THR A 148 3.45 35.53 1.43
N ASP A 149 2.27 35.03 1.06
CA ASP A 149 1.01 35.75 1.19
C ASP A 149 0.25 35.42 2.49
N GLN A 150 0.82 34.60 3.39
CA GLN A 150 0.12 34.07 4.56
C GLN A 150 -0.52 35.16 5.43
N ASP A 151 0.18 36.27 5.65
CA ASP A 151 -0.29 37.40 6.46
C ASP A 151 -1.43 38.19 5.80
N SER A 152 -1.58 38.06 4.48
CA SER A 152 -2.67 38.71 3.73
C SER A 152 -4.01 37.95 3.83
N PHE A 153 -3.97 36.68 4.27
CA PHE A 153 -5.18 35.88 4.36
C PHE A 153 -6.04 36.33 5.54
N LYS A 154 -7.35 36.46 5.29
CA LYS A 154 -8.29 36.82 6.34
C LYS A 154 -8.34 35.69 7.37
N GLN A 155 -8.03 36.02 8.61
CA GLN A 155 -8.07 35.08 9.74
C GLN A 155 -9.52 34.77 10.10
N THR A 156 -9.97 33.57 9.75
CA THR A 156 -11.28 33.01 10.08
C THR A 156 -11.12 31.54 10.43
N ASP A 157 -12.06 30.96 11.18
CA ASP A 157 -12.04 29.52 11.51
C ASP A 157 -12.00 28.64 10.25
N LEU A 158 -12.68 29.07 9.18
CA LEU A 158 -12.66 28.35 7.92
C LEU A 158 -11.31 28.46 7.22
N THR A 159 -10.68 29.65 7.21
CA THR A 159 -9.31 29.83 6.69
C THR A 159 -8.32 28.96 7.44
N ALA A 160 -8.39 28.96 8.78
CA ALA A 160 -7.52 28.17 9.65
C ALA A 160 -7.68 26.65 9.45
N TYR A 161 -8.83 26.21 8.94
CA TYR A 161 -9.08 24.81 8.57
C TYR A 161 -8.65 24.46 7.14
N VAL A 162 -8.90 25.35 6.18
CA VAL A 162 -8.71 25.09 4.75
C VAL A 162 -7.25 25.25 4.32
N ILE A 163 -6.54 26.27 4.80
CA ILE A 163 -5.15 26.53 4.37
C ILE A 163 -4.19 25.39 4.77
N PRO A 164 -4.20 24.87 6.00
CA PRO A 164 -3.35 23.73 6.34
C PRO A 164 -3.64 22.49 5.50
N GLN A 165 -4.92 22.21 5.19
CA GLN A 165 -5.27 21.08 4.32
C GLN A 165 -4.84 21.28 2.88
N LEU A 166 -4.91 22.51 2.37
CA LEU A 166 -4.41 22.84 1.04
C LEU A 166 -2.90 22.58 0.98
N ILE A 167 -2.15 23.08 1.97
CA ILE A 167 -0.70 22.83 2.09
C ILE A 167 -0.41 21.33 2.10
N THR A 168 -1.08 20.57 2.98
CA THR A 168 -0.88 19.12 3.09
C THR A 168 -1.17 18.39 1.78
N ASN A 169 -2.24 18.74 1.06
CA ASN A 169 -2.59 18.08 -0.20
C ASN A 169 -1.68 18.51 -1.36
N VAL A 170 -1.16 19.73 -1.40
CA VAL A 170 -0.15 20.16 -2.38
C VAL A 170 1.17 19.45 -2.13
N ILE A 171 1.61 19.36 -0.87
CA ILE A 171 2.81 18.59 -0.50
C ILE A 171 2.63 17.12 -0.85
N ARG A 172 1.48 16.52 -0.54
CA ARG A 172 1.14 15.15 -0.92
C ARG A 172 1.29 14.97 -2.43
N PHE A 173 0.61 15.77 -3.24
CA PHE A 173 0.68 15.65 -4.70
C PHE A 173 2.12 15.79 -5.24
N LEU A 174 2.90 16.72 -4.70
CA LEU A 174 4.33 16.86 -5.00
C LEU A 174 5.10 15.58 -4.66
N LYS A 175 4.89 15.02 -3.47
CA LYS A 175 5.57 13.82 -2.97
C LYS A 175 5.23 12.58 -3.79
N GLU A 176 3.96 12.42 -4.15
CA GLU A 176 3.49 11.36 -5.04
C GLU A 176 4.19 11.42 -6.40
N THR A 177 4.30 12.63 -6.97
CA THR A 177 4.99 12.86 -8.24
C THR A 177 6.50 12.56 -8.14
N GLU A 178 7.18 13.09 -7.12
CA GLU A 178 8.62 12.89 -6.92
C GLU A 178 8.99 11.42 -6.70
N LYS A 179 8.13 10.67 -6.01
CA LYS A 179 8.35 9.24 -5.73
C LYS A 179 8.04 8.33 -6.90
N LEU A 180 7.01 8.61 -7.69
CA LEU A 180 6.70 7.82 -8.88
C LEU A 180 7.71 8.05 -10.01
N TYR A 181 8.31 9.23 -10.08
CA TYR A 181 9.14 9.64 -11.22
C TYR A 181 10.52 10.20 -10.83
N PRO A 182 11.31 9.52 -9.97
CA PRO A 182 12.60 10.02 -9.50
C PRO A 182 13.59 10.28 -10.65
N GLN A 183 13.53 9.48 -11.72
CA GLN A 183 14.39 9.60 -12.91
C GLN A 183 14.15 10.87 -13.72
N PHE A 184 13.00 11.53 -13.56
CA PHE A 184 12.63 12.72 -14.32
C PHE A 184 12.84 14.03 -13.53
N LEU A 185 13.32 13.94 -12.29
CA LEU A 185 13.63 15.10 -11.47
C LEU A 185 14.90 15.81 -11.98
N SER A 186 14.88 17.15 -11.97
CA SER A 186 16.08 17.98 -12.24
C SER A 186 16.96 18.17 -11.01
N GLU A 187 16.38 18.00 -9.83
CA GLU A 187 16.98 18.27 -8.52
C GLU A 187 16.66 17.11 -7.58
N LEU A 188 17.27 17.10 -6.39
CA LEU A 188 16.91 16.14 -5.36
C LEU A 188 15.43 16.31 -4.96
N PRO A 189 14.73 15.23 -4.57
CA PRO A 189 13.37 15.31 -4.04
C PRO A 189 13.29 16.30 -2.88
N SER A 190 12.19 17.06 -2.84
CA SER A 190 12.02 18.11 -1.85
C SER A 190 12.08 17.56 -0.43
N ASN A 191 12.62 18.28 0.54
CA ASN A 191 12.68 17.82 1.93
C ASN A 191 11.86 18.73 2.86
N LYS A 192 11.66 18.33 4.11
CA LYS A 192 10.86 19.11 5.08
C LYS A 192 11.39 20.54 5.29
N ASN A 193 12.71 20.73 5.25
CA ASN A 193 13.32 22.06 5.45
C ASN A 193 13.01 22.98 4.28
N GLU A 194 13.13 22.49 3.05
CA GLU A 194 12.74 23.25 1.87
C GLU A 194 11.24 23.60 1.91
N LEU A 195 10.39 22.58 2.08
CA LEU A 195 8.94 22.76 1.99
C LEU A 195 8.39 23.68 3.07
N TYR A 196 8.74 23.45 4.33
CA TYR A 196 8.22 24.24 5.46
C TYR A 196 9.07 25.47 5.76
N GLY A 197 10.38 25.34 5.82
CA GLY A 197 11.29 26.42 6.21
C GLY A 197 11.49 27.46 5.11
N GLU A 198 11.77 27.02 3.88
CA GLU A 198 12.11 27.94 2.78
C GLU A 198 10.88 28.42 2.01
N LEU A 199 10.00 27.51 1.57
CA LEU A 199 8.84 27.88 0.76
C LEU A 199 7.69 28.43 1.60
N LEU A 200 7.26 27.70 2.63
CA LEU A 200 6.13 28.10 3.47
C LEU A 200 6.49 29.13 4.55
N GLN A 201 7.78 29.25 4.91
CA GLN A 201 8.25 30.10 6.01
C GLN A 201 7.57 29.77 7.36
N GLN A 202 7.33 28.48 7.59
CA GLN A 202 6.67 27.93 8.76
C GLN A 202 7.64 27.06 9.59
N PRO A 203 7.35 26.85 10.89
CA PRO A 203 8.07 25.86 11.69
C PRO A 203 8.02 24.48 11.05
N ILE A 204 9.16 23.78 11.01
CA ILE A 204 9.26 22.44 10.44
C ILE A 204 8.54 21.45 11.36
N PRO A 205 7.48 20.77 10.89
CA PRO A 205 6.72 19.85 11.72
C PRO A 205 7.44 18.50 11.90
N ASP A 206 7.25 17.90 13.07
CA ASP A 206 7.68 16.54 13.37
C ASP A 206 6.64 15.51 12.90
N ILE A 207 6.38 15.53 11.59
CA ILE A 207 5.52 14.56 10.91
C ILE A 207 6.30 13.89 9.78
N GLU A 208 5.90 12.68 9.42
CA GLU A 208 6.32 12.00 8.21
C GLU A 208 5.49 12.53 7.03
N ILE A 209 6.16 12.87 5.91
CA ILE A 209 5.50 13.50 4.74
C ILE A 209 5.59 12.66 3.47
N ASP A 210 6.23 11.49 3.55
CA ASP A 210 6.62 10.70 2.39
C ASP A 210 6.37 9.19 2.58
N LYS A 211 5.59 8.83 3.60
CA LYS A 211 5.13 7.46 3.82
C LYS A 211 4.18 7.02 2.71
N THR A 212 4.51 5.93 2.02
CA THR A 212 3.74 5.41 0.89
C THR A 212 2.56 4.56 1.35
N THR A 213 1.50 4.52 0.54
CA THR A 213 0.32 3.67 0.74
C THR A 213 0.41 2.39 -0.11
N PRO A 214 -0.46 1.39 0.12
CA PRO A 214 -0.55 0.24 -0.77
C PRO A 214 -0.84 0.60 -2.24
N GLU A 215 -1.63 1.66 -2.47
CA GLU A 215 -1.94 2.14 -3.82
C GLU A 215 -0.68 2.66 -4.54
N PHE A 216 0.26 3.27 -3.81
CA PHE A 216 1.56 3.66 -4.36
C PHE A 216 2.33 2.45 -4.86
N GLU A 217 2.41 1.38 -4.05
CA GLU A 217 3.14 0.18 -4.45
C GLU A 217 2.52 -0.43 -5.71
N THR A 218 1.19 -0.47 -5.81
CA THR A 218 0.50 -0.90 -7.03
C THR A 218 0.89 -0.04 -8.24
N ALA A 219 0.75 1.29 -8.15
CA ALA A 219 1.06 2.19 -9.25
C ALA A 219 2.55 2.14 -9.66
N ASN A 220 3.46 2.07 -8.68
CA ASN A 220 4.89 1.99 -8.90
C ASN A 220 5.30 0.67 -9.56
N ASN A 221 4.71 -0.46 -9.12
CA ASN A 221 4.98 -1.76 -9.73
C ASN A 221 4.55 -1.80 -11.21
N ILE A 222 3.42 -1.20 -11.54
CA ILE A 222 2.94 -1.05 -12.92
C ILE A 222 3.94 -0.25 -13.76
N LEU A 223 4.44 0.89 -13.25
CA LEU A 223 5.45 1.70 -13.96
C LEU A 223 6.77 0.96 -14.19
N LEU A 224 7.17 0.13 -13.23
CA LEU A 224 8.37 -0.71 -13.35
C LEU A 224 8.18 -1.90 -14.29
N GLY A 225 6.98 -2.07 -14.88
CA GLY A 225 6.66 -3.21 -15.74
C GLY A 225 6.71 -4.54 -14.98
N ILE A 226 6.47 -4.51 -13.67
CA ILE A 226 6.50 -5.71 -12.81
C ILE A 226 5.31 -6.64 -13.12
N ASP A 227 4.36 -6.22 -13.96
CA ASP A 227 3.32 -7.08 -14.52
C ASP A 227 3.86 -8.21 -15.43
N ASP A 228 5.09 -8.10 -15.95
CA ASP A 228 5.81 -9.22 -16.61
C ASP A 228 6.81 -9.93 -15.69
N TYR A 229 6.95 -9.47 -14.45
CA TYR A 229 7.49 -10.30 -13.39
C TYR A 229 6.30 -11.09 -12.82
N LYS A 230 6.03 -12.25 -13.42
CA LYS A 230 5.65 -13.39 -12.58
C LYS A 230 6.65 -13.32 -11.43
N PHE A 231 6.21 -13.10 -10.19
CA PHE A 231 7.05 -13.39 -9.03
C PHE A 231 7.77 -14.67 -9.42
N GLU A 232 9.10 -14.64 -9.55
CA GLU A 232 9.84 -15.89 -9.61
C GLU A 232 9.29 -16.63 -8.41
N LYS A 233 8.48 -17.65 -8.71
CA LYS A 233 7.66 -18.36 -7.74
C LYS A 233 8.66 -18.71 -6.66
N ASP A 234 8.56 -18.05 -5.49
CA ASP A 234 9.71 -17.85 -4.61
C ASP A 234 10.58 -19.10 -4.64
N THR A 235 11.71 -19.04 -5.36
CA THR A 235 12.52 -20.25 -5.61
C THR A 235 13.12 -20.75 -4.30
N ARG A 236 13.04 -19.93 -3.25
CA ARG A 236 13.32 -20.27 -1.86
C ARG A 236 12.24 -21.23 -1.37
N PHE A 237 12.62 -22.49 -1.24
CA PHE A 237 11.78 -23.50 -0.65
C PHE A 237 11.53 -23.17 0.84
N SER A 238 10.29 -23.02 1.25
CA SER A 238 9.90 -22.83 2.66
C SER A 238 8.57 -23.53 2.93
N PHE A 239 8.35 -23.93 4.19
CA PHE A 239 7.08 -24.51 4.63
C PHE A 239 6.02 -23.44 4.94
N GLY A 240 6.43 -22.20 5.19
CA GLY A 240 5.56 -21.02 5.28
C GLY A 240 4.64 -21.01 6.48
N PHE A 241 5.18 -21.25 7.68
CA PHE A 241 4.43 -21.10 8.94
C PHE A 241 3.95 -19.66 9.13
N ASN A 242 2.66 -19.49 9.43
CA ASN A 242 2.04 -18.16 9.60
C ASN A 242 1.52 -17.89 11.03
N GLY A 243 1.81 -18.78 11.98
CA GLY A 243 1.38 -18.69 13.38
C GLY A 243 2.45 -18.17 14.34
N ASP A 244 2.21 -18.36 15.64
CA ASP A 244 3.14 -18.00 16.73
C ASP A 244 4.23 -19.07 16.91
N GLU A 245 5.50 -18.70 16.70
CA GLU A 245 6.65 -19.60 16.80
C GLU A 245 6.84 -20.18 18.22
N THR A 246 6.47 -19.43 19.25
CA THR A 246 6.53 -19.91 20.65
C THR A 246 5.51 -21.01 20.89
N LYS A 247 4.31 -20.87 20.32
CA LYS A 247 3.28 -21.91 20.37
C LYS A 247 3.71 -23.12 19.56
N LEU A 248 4.21 -22.93 18.33
CA LEU A 248 4.72 -24.03 17.51
C LEU A 248 5.80 -24.84 18.25
N LYS A 249 6.78 -24.17 18.85
CA LYS A 249 7.84 -24.83 19.63
C LYS A 249 7.27 -25.61 20.81
N SER A 250 6.28 -25.06 21.51
CA SER A 250 5.63 -25.71 22.64
C SER A 250 4.84 -26.96 22.20
N THR A 251 4.05 -26.84 21.13
CA THR A 251 3.29 -27.93 20.51
C THR A 251 4.21 -29.06 20.02
N LEU A 252 5.30 -28.72 19.31
CA LEU A 252 6.26 -29.73 18.84
C LEU A 252 7.02 -30.39 19.99
N SER A 253 7.31 -29.67 21.07
CA SER A 253 7.91 -30.25 22.28
C SER A 253 6.95 -31.24 22.95
N ALA A 254 5.66 -30.89 23.05
CA ALA A 254 4.63 -31.77 23.57
C ALA A 254 4.45 -33.02 22.70
N LEU A 255 4.41 -32.88 21.37
CA LEU A 255 4.40 -34.02 20.46
C LEU A 255 5.65 -34.89 20.63
N ASN A 256 6.83 -34.30 20.79
CA ASN A 256 8.05 -35.07 21.01
C ASN A 256 7.98 -35.90 22.31
N ILE A 257 7.47 -35.33 23.39
CA ILE A 257 7.31 -36.00 24.69
C ILE A 257 6.26 -37.11 24.64
N HIS A 258 5.10 -36.84 24.03
CA HIS A 258 3.93 -37.72 24.14
C HIS A 258 3.78 -38.75 23.02
N VAL A 259 4.34 -38.48 21.84
CA VAL A 259 4.24 -39.37 20.68
C VAL A 259 5.60 -39.76 20.10
N GLU A 260 6.70 -39.45 20.81
CA GLU A 260 8.08 -39.70 20.38
C GLU A 260 8.34 -39.21 18.95
N LEU A 261 7.93 -37.97 18.66
CA LEU A 261 7.94 -37.41 17.30
C LEU A 261 9.30 -37.56 16.61
N LEU A 262 10.39 -37.14 17.29
CA LEU A 262 11.74 -37.06 16.76
C LEU A 262 12.66 -38.12 17.35
N ASN A 263 13.66 -38.52 16.57
CA ASN A 263 14.80 -39.26 17.08
C ASN A 263 15.77 -38.27 17.74
N GLU A 264 15.73 -38.20 19.07
CA GLU A 264 16.50 -37.22 19.85
C GLU A 264 18.01 -37.38 19.74
N ASP A 265 18.51 -38.55 19.35
CA ASP A 265 19.94 -38.77 19.09
C ASP A 265 20.42 -38.04 17.81
N LYS A 266 19.49 -37.64 16.93
CA LYS A 266 19.80 -37.06 15.61
C LYS A 266 19.15 -35.71 15.34
N THR A 267 17.99 -35.43 15.95
CA THR A 267 17.20 -34.24 15.67
C THR A 267 16.59 -33.70 16.96
N THR A 268 16.83 -32.42 17.22
CA THR A 268 16.22 -31.66 18.31
C THR A 268 14.93 -30.98 17.85
N VAL A 269 14.03 -30.71 18.79
CA VAL A 269 12.82 -29.91 18.52
C VAL A 269 13.16 -28.52 17.95
N GLY A 270 14.26 -27.90 18.43
CA GLY A 270 14.74 -26.62 17.91
C GLY A 270 15.11 -26.67 16.43
N GLN A 271 15.74 -27.75 15.97
CA GLN A 271 16.04 -27.95 14.55
C GLN A 271 14.76 -28.10 13.73
N LEU A 272 13.77 -28.85 14.22
CA LEU A 272 12.47 -28.96 13.55
C LEU A 272 11.76 -27.60 13.44
N VAL A 273 11.74 -26.81 14.52
CA VAL A 273 11.18 -25.45 14.50
C VAL A 273 11.90 -24.61 13.45
N SER A 274 13.23 -24.59 13.46
CA SER A 274 14.01 -23.81 12.50
C SER A 274 13.75 -24.20 11.04
N VAL A 275 13.49 -25.49 10.77
CA VAL A 275 13.15 -25.97 9.43
C VAL A 275 11.75 -25.51 9.03
N LEU A 276 10.78 -25.60 9.93
CA LEU A 276 9.38 -25.24 9.68
C LEU A 276 9.12 -23.73 9.59
N THR A 277 9.92 -22.91 10.29
CA THR A 277 9.79 -21.43 10.31
C THR A 277 10.78 -20.72 9.38
N SER A 278 11.70 -21.45 8.75
CA SER A 278 12.65 -20.85 7.81
C SER A 278 11.93 -20.16 6.65
N LYS A 279 12.34 -18.92 6.38
CA LYS A 279 11.90 -18.15 5.20
C LYS A 279 12.54 -18.66 3.91
N ASP A 280 13.60 -19.47 4.01
CA ASP A 280 14.41 -19.93 2.89
C ASP A 280 15.28 -21.14 3.30
N LEU A 281 14.84 -22.35 2.99
CA LEU A 281 15.58 -23.58 3.28
C LEU A 281 16.66 -23.79 2.21
N LYS A 282 17.91 -23.57 2.61
CA LYS A 282 19.10 -23.81 1.78
C LYS A 282 19.59 -25.25 1.88
N ILE A 283 20.43 -25.62 0.91
CA ILE A 283 21.22 -26.84 0.92
C ILE A 283 22.04 -26.87 2.23
N GLY A 284 21.90 -27.95 3.01
CA GLY A 284 22.55 -28.09 4.32
C GLY A 284 21.67 -27.75 5.54
N ALA A 285 20.37 -27.49 5.34
CA ALA A 285 19.42 -27.37 6.44
C ALA A 285 19.37 -28.66 7.31
N PRO A 286 19.02 -28.56 8.61
CA PRO A 286 18.98 -29.71 9.50
C PRO A 286 18.11 -30.85 8.96
N GLN A 287 18.66 -32.07 8.94
CA GLN A 287 17.88 -33.27 8.65
C GLN A 287 16.99 -33.63 9.85
N ILE A 288 15.73 -33.91 9.56
CA ILE A 288 14.70 -34.24 10.53
C ILE A 288 14.48 -35.76 10.53
N HIS A 289 14.96 -36.42 11.57
CA HIS A 289 14.77 -37.84 11.80
C HIS A 289 13.59 -38.07 12.73
N LEU A 290 12.54 -38.72 12.23
CA LEU A 290 11.37 -39.07 13.03
C LEU A 290 11.63 -40.34 13.84
N ASN A 291 11.01 -40.46 15.01
CA ASN A 291 10.95 -41.70 15.79
C ASN A 291 9.53 -42.28 15.91
N CYS A 292 8.50 -41.50 15.57
CA CYS A 292 7.11 -41.96 15.51
C CYS A 292 6.79 -42.79 14.25
N GLU A 293 5.62 -43.43 14.24
CA GLU A 293 5.13 -44.15 13.06
C GLU A 293 4.76 -43.18 11.92
N THR A 294 5.01 -43.58 10.67
CA THR A 294 4.68 -42.77 9.49
C THR A 294 3.19 -42.41 9.41
N THR A 295 2.31 -43.26 9.95
CA THR A 295 0.86 -43.04 10.08
C THR A 295 0.55 -41.88 11.03
N GLN A 296 1.18 -41.83 12.21
CA GLN A 296 1.05 -40.72 13.17
C GLN A 296 1.59 -39.42 12.57
N PHE A 297 2.79 -39.45 11.97
CA PHE A 297 3.36 -38.27 11.34
C PHE A 297 2.50 -37.74 10.19
N SER A 298 1.97 -38.63 9.33
CA SER A 298 1.08 -38.22 8.26
C SER A 298 -0.20 -37.55 8.78
N TYR A 299 -0.72 -37.99 9.92
CA TYR A 299 -1.88 -37.38 10.56
C TYR A 299 -1.55 -35.98 11.10
N ILE A 300 -0.42 -35.85 11.82
CA ILE A 300 0.07 -34.57 12.33
C ILE A 300 0.22 -33.54 11.20
N VAL A 301 0.87 -33.92 10.09
CA VAL A 301 1.03 -33.05 8.91
C VAL A 301 -0.33 -32.57 8.40
N SER A 302 -1.32 -33.47 8.27
CA SER A 302 -2.65 -33.11 7.76
C SER A 302 -3.43 -32.13 8.66
N LYS A 303 -3.16 -32.16 9.97
CA LYS A 303 -3.79 -31.25 10.94
C LYS A 303 -3.07 -29.90 11.00
N MET A 304 -1.76 -29.93 10.86
CA MET A 304 -0.94 -28.72 10.88
C MET A 304 -1.03 -27.93 9.57
N GLU A 305 -1.40 -28.56 8.45
CA GLU A 305 -1.47 -27.95 7.11
C GLU A 305 -2.16 -26.57 7.09
N GLN A 306 -3.22 -26.35 7.89
CA GLN A 306 -3.93 -25.06 7.96
C GLN A 306 -3.07 -23.88 8.49
N HIS A 307 -1.99 -24.16 9.22
CA HIS A 307 -1.08 -23.15 9.79
C HIS A 307 0.15 -22.89 8.90
N PHE A 308 0.20 -23.49 7.71
CA PHE A 308 1.33 -23.43 6.80
C PHE A 308 0.85 -23.19 5.37
N SER A 309 1.59 -22.42 4.58
CA SER A 309 1.28 -22.30 3.14
C SER A 309 1.69 -23.55 2.35
N ASN A 310 2.74 -24.24 2.79
CA ASN A 310 3.43 -25.26 2.01
C ASN A 310 3.88 -26.46 2.86
N PHE A 311 3.25 -26.78 3.99
CA PHE A 311 3.58 -27.99 4.78
C PHE A 311 2.64 -29.15 4.47
N ASN A 312 2.99 -29.93 3.45
CA ASN A 312 2.19 -31.07 2.98
C ASN A 312 3.10 -32.20 2.47
N PRO A 313 2.56 -33.40 2.18
CA PRO A 313 3.38 -34.53 1.74
C PRO A 313 4.27 -34.28 0.51
N THR A 314 3.84 -33.40 -0.40
CA THR A 314 4.59 -33.11 -1.63
C THR A 314 5.82 -32.27 -1.32
N THR A 315 5.65 -31.22 -0.52
CA THR A 315 6.74 -30.33 -0.15
C THR A 315 7.69 -30.98 0.85
N ILE A 316 7.19 -31.83 1.76
CA ILE A 316 8.05 -32.65 2.65
C ILE A 316 9.01 -33.52 1.82
N GLU A 317 8.52 -34.18 0.77
CA GLU A 317 9.38 -34.95 -0.14
C GLU A 317 10.36 -34.04 -0.90
N GLN A 318 9.88 -32.92 -1.46
CA GLN A 318 10.72 -31.96 -2.20
C GLN A 318 11.85 -31.37 -1.35
N SER A 319 11.65 -31.24 -0.04
CA SER A 319 12.67 -30.73 0.89
C SER A 319 13.89 -31.65 1.01
N ASN A 320 13.71 -32.96 0.83
CA ASN A 320 14.71 -34.00 1.17
C ASN A 320 15.26 -33.89 2.60
N LEU A 321 14.50 -33.31 3.54
CA LEU A 321 14.94 -33.13 4.93
C LEU A 321 14.39 -34.20 5.88
N PHE A 322 13.30 -34.89 5.53
CA PHE A 322 12.58 -35.76 6.46
C PHE A 322 12.89 -37.23 6.26
N TYR A 323 13.29 -37.90 7.35
CA TYR A 323 13.65 -39.31 7.40
C TYR A 323 12.71 -40.05 8.35
N SER A 324 12.26 -41.23 7.94
CA SER A 324 11.44 -42.12 8.77
C SER A 324 12.24 -42.67 9.96
N LYS A 325 11.54 -43.34 10.89
CA LYS A 325 12.15 -44.11 11.98
C LYS A 325 13.24 -45.09 11.52
N LYS A 326 13.13 -45.62 10.29
CA LYS A 326 14.11 -46.55 9.71
C LYS A 326 15.30 -45.85 9.03
N GLY A 327 15.35 -44.51 9.07
CA GLY A 327 16.39 -43.71 8.42
C GLY A 327 16.23 -43.58 6.90
N THR A 328 15.09 -43.96 6.34
CA THR A 328 14.80 -43.79 4.90
C THR A 328 14.14 -42.45 4.64
N ASP A 329 14.47 -41.79 3.54
CA ASP A 329 13.75 -40.59 3.07
C ASP A 329 12.22 -40.83 3.07
N LEU A 330 11.47 -39.87 3.60
CA LEU A 330 10.02 -39.86 3.47
C LEU A 330 9.64 -39.41 2.06
N LYS A 331 9.06 -40.32 1.28
CA LYS A 331 8.48 -40.02 -0.03
C LYS A 331 7.01 -39.65 0.11
N ARG A 332 6.49 -38.86 -0.82
CA ARG A 332 5.09 -38.41 -0.86
C ARG A 332 4.12 -39.59 -0.75
N ASN A 333 4.43 -40.68 -1.46
CA ASN A 333 3.64 -41.91 -1.46
C ASN A 333 3.58 -42.58 -0.07
N ASN A 334 4.61 -42.45 0.76
CA ASN A 334 4.60 -43.00 2.13
C ASN A 334 3.59 -42.26 3.01
N LEU A 335 3.40 -40.96 2.82
CA LEU A 335 2.46 -40.17 3.62
C LEU A 335 1.02 -40.35 3.11
N TYR A 336 0.78 -40.27 1.80
CA TYR A 336 -0.57 -40.47 1.25
C TYR A 336 -1.13 -41.88 1.48
N LYS A 337 -0.31 -42.94 1.33
CA LYS A 337 -0.77 -44.32 1.54
C LYS A 337 -1.06 -44.64 3.00
N ASN A 338 -0.43 -43.91 3.92
CA ASN A 338 -0.61 -44.07 5.36
C ASN A 338 -1.61 -43.07 5.95
N LYS A 339 -2.44 -42.44 5.11
CA LYS A 339 -3.55 -41.58 5.55
C LYS A 339 -4.62 -42.43 6.23
N ASN A 340 -4.38 -42.74 7.50
CA ASN A 340 -5.33 -43.40 8.38
C ASN A 340 -6.07 -42.32 9.18
N ASN A 341 -7.40 -42.39 9.21
CA ASN A 341 -8.22 -41.46 9.99
C ASN A 341 -8.06 -41.69 11.51
N TYR A 342 -7.51 -42.83 11.92
CA TYR A 342 -7.39 -43.25 13.32
C TYR A 342 -5.98 -43.77 13.63
N PRO A 343 -4.95 -42.92 13.62
CA PRO A 343 -3.61 -43.33 14.03
C PRO A 343 -3.55 -43.63 15.53
N LYS A 344 -2.49 -44.33 15.95
CA LYS A 344 -2.19 -44.52 17.38
C LYS A 344 -2.06 -43.15 18.06
N GLU A 345 -2.59 -43.03 19.28
CA GLU A 345 -2.55 -41.80 20.09
C GLU A 345 -3.25 -40.58 19.44
N GLN A 346 -4.21 -40.81 18.53
CA GLN A 346 -4.96 -39.73 17.87
C GLN A 346 -5.51 -38.69 18.85
N GLY A 347 -6.16 -39.12 19.94
CA GLY A 347 -6.74 -38.21 20.93
C GLY A 347 -5.68 -37.30 21.57
N THR A 348 -4.53 -37.87 21.94
CA THR A 348 -3.39 -37.12 22.46
C THR A 348 -2.84 -36.13 21.44
N ILE A 349 -2.72 -36.54 20.16
CA ILE A 349 -2.29 -35.66 19.07
C ILE A 349 -3.28 -34.50 18.89
N ASP A 350 -4.59 -34.79 18.83
CA ASP A 350 -5.63 -33.78 18.67
C ASP A 350 -5.63 -32.78 19.84
N ASP A 351 -5.48 -33.25 21.09
CA ASP A 351 -5.43 -32.38 22.28
C ASP A 351 -4.20 -31.48 22.31
N ILE A 352 -3.04 -31.97 21.86
CA ILE A 352 -1.81 -31.17 21.73
C ILE A 352 -1.95 -30.14 20.60
N LEU A 353 -2.45 -30.54 19.44
CA LEU A 353 -2.56 -29.66 18.27
C LEU A 353 -3.61 -28.56 18.42
N ARG A 354 -4.63 -28.72 19.27
CA ARG A 354 -5.58 -27.63 19.61
C ARG A 354 -4.92 -26.41 20.25
N GLN A 355 -3.71 -26.56 20.78
CA GLN A 355 -2.97 -25.47 21.42
C GLN A 355 -2.16 -24.62 20.43
N LEU A 356 -2.03 -25.09 19.19
CA LEU A 356 -1.38 -24.40 18.07
C LEU A 356 -2.35 -23.38 17.45
#